data_AF-A0A845ZYK0-F1
#
_entry.id   AF-A0A845ZYK0-F1
#
_cell.length_a   1.000
_cell.length_b   1.000
_cell.length_c   1.000
_cell.angle_alpha   90.00
_cell.angle_beta   90.00
_cell.angle_gamma   90.00
#
_symmetry.space_group_name_H-M   'P 1'
#
loop_
_entity.id
_entity.type
_entity.pdbx_description
1 polymer ?
#
loop_
_entity_poly.entity_id
_entity_poly.type
_entity_poly.pdbx_seq_one_letter_code
_entity_poly.pdbx_strand_id
1 'polypeptide(L)'
;YDCGVLYFERCDSEVVFGVMQTIYLANRCHFRPEVPLFTKFLAPGLSFAEEPTQKFTSQESFGMNRCQIVANGLMQAWQNGNNTPEERLNAIRQQFSQLGIEWERPYLNGE
;
A
#
# COMPACT_ATOMS: atom_id res chain seq x y z
N TYR A 1 1.15 -2.15 -11.65
CA TYR A 1 0.32 -1.66 -12.78
C TYR A 1 -1.11 -1.92 -12.37
N ASP A 2 -1.88 -0.85 -12.21
CA ASP A 2 -3.28 -0.94 -11.80
C ASP A 2 -4.10 -0.70 -13.06
N CYS A 3 -4.94 -1.67 -13.45
CA CYS A 3 -5.75 -1.56 -14.66
C CYS A 3 -7.06 -0.77 -14.43
N GLY A 4 -7.43 -0.56 -13.17
CA GLY A 4 -8.56 0.26 -12.74
C GLY A 4 -8.48 0.50 -11.24
N VAL A 5 -8.82 1.72 -10.82
CA VAL A 5 -8.85 2.13 -9.40
C VAL A 5 -10.17 2.83 -9.14
N LEU A 6 -10.86 2.42 -8.07
CA LEU A 6 -12.08 3.06 -7.58
C LEU A 6 -11.73 3.84 -6.30
N TYR A 7 -11.88 5.16 -6.35
CA TYR A 7 -11.75 6.02 -5.18
C TYR A 7 -13.13 6.27 -4.57
N PHE A 8 -13.22 6.20 -3.25
CA PHE A 8 -14.45 6.43 -2.51
C PHE A 8 -14.12 6.94 -1.10
N GLU A 9 -15.08 7.61 -0.46
CA GLU A 9 -14.92 8.13 0.90
C GLU A 9 -15.07 7.02 1.94
N ARG A 10 -14.40 7.16 3.08
CA ARG A 10 -14.42 6.15 4.14
C ARG A 10 -15.84 5.84 4.65
N CYS A 11 -16.72 6.84 4.69
CA CYS A 11 -18.11 6.67 5.10
C CYS A 11 -18.92 5.75 4.16
N ASP A 12 -18.49 5.58 2.91
CA ASP A 12 -19.18 4.76 1.91
C ASP A 12 -18.64 3.32 1.86
N SER A 13 -17.67 2.98 2.72
CA SER A 13 -16.94 1.71 2.66
C SER A 13 -17.82 0.45 2.68
N GLU A 14 -18.85 0.43 3.53
CA GLU A 14 -19.77 -0.70 3.61
C GLU A 14 -20.55 -0.91 2.31
N VAL A 15 -21.08 0.18 1.74
CA VAL A 15 -21.83 0.15 0.48
C VAL A 15 -20.93 -0.26 -0.67
N VAL A 16 -19.74 0.35 -0.78
CA VAL A 16 -18.79 0.08 -1.87
C VAL A 16 -18.31 -1.36 -1.82
N PHE A 17 -17.98 -1.91 -0.64
CA PHE A 17 -17.57 -3.31 -0.55
C PHE A 17 -18.69 -4.28 -0.91
N GLY A 18 -19.95 -4.00 -0.56
CA GLY A 18 -21.09 -4.81 -0.99
C GLY A 18 -21.30 -4.80 -2.51
N VAL A 19 -21.21 -3.61 -3.13
CA VAL A 19 -21.31 -3.47 -4.59
C VAL A 19 -20.14 -4.17 -5.30
N MET A 20 -18.91 -3.97 -4.81
CA MET A 20 -17.71 -4.60 -5.37
C MET A 20 -17.74 -6.12 -5.25
N GLN A 21 -18.25 -6.67 -4.15
CA GLN A 21 -18.44 -8.10 -3.99
C GLN A 21 -19.39 -8.65 -5.06
N THR A 22 -20.51 -7.97 -5.29
CA THR A 22 -21.50 -8.36 -6.31
C THR A 22 -20.88 -8.33 -7.72
N ILE A 23 -20.18 -7.26 -8.07
CA ILE A 23 -19.50 -7.12 -9.37
C ILE A 23 -18.42 -8.20 -9.54
N TYR A 24 -17.61 -8.43 -8.51
CA TYR A 24 -16.53 -9.41 -8.56
C TYR A 24 -17.06 -10.83 -8.78
N LEU A 25 -18.09 -11.23 -8.04
CA LEU A 25 -18.68 -12.57 -8.17
C LEU A 25 -19.26 -12.80 -9.57
N ALA A 26 -19.89 -11.79 -10.18
CA ALA A 26 -20.43 -11.89 -11.53
C ALA A 26 -19.36 -11.89 -12.64
N ASN A 27 -18.17 -11.31 -12.39
CA ASN A 27 -17.17 -11.04 -13.42
C ASN A 27 -15.79 -11.67 -13.13
N ARG A 28 -15.71 -12.61 -12.18
CA ARG A 28 -14.43 -13.17 -11.68
C ARG A 28 -13.48 -13.65 -12.79
N CYS A 29 -14.00 -14.20 -13.88
CA CYS A 29 -13.20 -14.69 -15.01
C CYS A 29 -12.39 -13.59 -15.74
N HIS A 30 -12.75 -12.32 -15.54
CA HIS A 30 -12.06 -11.18 -16.14
C HIS A 30 -10.94 -10.61 -15.26
N PHE A 31 -10.88 -11.00 -13.99
CA PHE A 31 -9.83 -10.56 -13.07
C PHE A 31 -8.59 -11.44 -13.22
N ARG A 32 -7.43 -10.79 -13.40
CA ARG A 32 -6.13 -11.45 -13.28
C ARG A 32 -5.80 -11.63 -11.80
N PRO A 33 -5.17 -12.73 -11.36
CA PRO A 33 -5.05 -13.04 -9.93
C PRO A 33 -4.14 -12.09 -9.15
N GLU A 34 -3.21 -11.40 -9.81
CA GLU A 34 -2.20 -10.55 -9.18
C GLU A 34 -2.80 -9.30 -8.54
N VAL A 35 -2.22 -8.87 -7.42
CA VAL A 35 -2.54 -7.63 -6.74
C VAL A 35 -1.28 -6.77 -6.55
N PRO A 36 -1.37 -5.44 -6.53
CA PRO A 36 -0.22 -4.57 -6.28
C PRO A 36 0.40 -4.81 -4.90
N LEU A 37 1.72 -4.63 -4.79
CA LEU A 37 2.42 -4.71 -3.50
C LEU A 37 1.85 -3.70 -2.50
N PHE A 38 2.00 -4.02 -1.21
CA PHE A 38 1.56 -3.20 -0.07
C PHE A 38 0.05 -3.02 0.10
N THR A 39 -0.77 -3.47 -0.86
CA THR A 39 -2.23 -3.44 -0.74
C THR A 39 -2.75 -4.60 0.10
N LYS A 40 -3.93 -4.44 0.69
CA LYS A 40 -4.68 -5.52 1.33
C LYS A 40 -5.26 -6.42 0.25
N PHE A 41 -4.90 -7.69 0.27
CA PHE A 41 -5.57 -8.70 -0.54
C PHE A 41 -7.03 -8.83 -0.13
N LEU A 42 -7.97 -8.71 -1.07
CA LEU A 42 -9.39 -8.99 -0.87
C LEU A 42 -9.81 -10.26 -1.61
N ALA A 43 -9.41 -10.38 -2.87
CA ALA A 43 -9.61 -11.55 -3.72
C ALA A 43 -8.58 -11.55 -4.86
N PRO A 44 -8.40 -12.64 -5.63
CA PRO A 44 -7.51 -12.63 -6.80
C PRO A 44 -7.89 -11.50 -7.77
N GLY A 45 -6.96 -10.56 -8.00
CA GLY A 45 -7.17 -9.37 -8.83
C GLY A 45 -7.88 -8.19 -8.17
N LEU A 46 -8.21 -8.30 -6.88
CA LEU A 46 -8.91 -7.26 -6.14
C LEU A 46 -8.20 -6.98 -4.81
N SER A 47 -7.81 -5.73 -4.63
CA SER A 47 -7.09 -5.28 -3.44
C SER A 47 -7.57 -3.91 -2.98
N PHE A 48 -7.17 -3.54 -1.77
CA PHE A 48 -7.57 -2.29 -1.13
C PHE A 48 -6.36 -1.60 -0.49
N ALA A 49 -6.36 -0.27 -0.54
CA ALA A 49 -5.47 0.58 0.24
C ALA A 49 -6.14 1.91 0.53
N GLU A 50 -5.79 2.53 1.65
CA GLU A 50 -6.16 3.91 1.94
C GLU A 50 -5.25 4.87 1.15
N GLU A 51 -5.85 5.93 0.61
CA GLU A 51 -5.09 7.00 -0.03
C GLU A 51 -4.12 7.64 0.99
N PRO A 52 -2.82 7.78 0.67
CA PRO A 52 -1.84 8.32 1.62
C PRO A 52 -2.20 9.72 2.12
N THR A 53 -2.27 9.90 3.44
CA THR A 53 -2.48 11.21 4.08
C THR A 53 -1.19 12.03 4.16
N GLN A 54 -0.05 11.37 4.35
CA GLN A 54 1.28 11.97 4.38
C GLN A 54 2.00 11.69 3.06
N LYS A 55 2.04 12.69 2.17
CA LYS A 55 2.64 12.59 0.83
C LYS A 55 4.03 13.23 0.77
N PHE A 56 4.94 12.61 0.04
CA PHE A 56 6.29 13.17 -0.19
C PHE A 56 6.32 14.22 -1.30
N THR A 57 5.34 14.17 -2.21
CA THR A 57 5.19 15.12 -3.31
C THR A 57 3.72 15.47 -3.53
N SER A 58 3.43 16.54 -4.28
CA SER A 58 2.06 16.94 -4.61
C SER A 58 1.33 15.95 -5.54
N GLN A 59 2.09 15.15 -6.31
CA GLN A 59 1.56 14.15 -7.22
C GLN A 59 2.17 12.79 -6.89
N GLU A 60 1.51 12.08 -5.99
CA GLU A 60 1.95 10.78 -5.50
C GLU A 60 0.78 9.80 -5.48
N SER A 61 1.02 8.60 -6.03
CA SER A 61 0.12 7.45 -5.91
C SER A 61 0.45 6.62 -4.67
N PHE A 62 -0.46 5.77 -4.23
CA PHE A 62 -0.22 4.83 -3.13
C PHE A 62 1.09 4.02 -3.31
N GLY A 63 1.29 3.46 -4.50
CA GLY A 63 2.49 2.67 -4.80
C GLY A 63 3.78 3.50 -4.73
N MET A 64 3.76 4.73 -5.23
CA MET A 64 4.90 5.65 -5.11
C MET A 64 5.22 5.96 -3.65
N ASN A 65 4.19 6.24 -2.85
CA ASN A 65 4.36 6.54 -1.44
C ASN A 65 5.03 5.37 -0.68
N ARG A 66 4.49 4.16 -0.79
CA ARG A 66 5.05 3.00 -0.07
C ARG A 66 6.45 2.63 -0.56
N CYS A 67 6.70 2.75 -1.87
CA CYS A 67 8.05 2.57 -2.42
C CYS A 67 9.03 3.64 -1.92
N GLN A 68 8.59 4.89 -1.76
CA GLN A 68 9.45 5.97 -1.24
C GLN A 68 9.87 5.71 0.21
N ILE A 69 8.97 5.21 1.06
CA ILE A 69 9.30 4.84 2.45
C ILE A 69 10.38 3.75 2.47
N VAL A 70 10.23 2.71 1.63
CA VAL A 70 11.24 1.65 1.47
C VAL A 70 12.56 2.22 0.97
N ALA A 71 12.53 3.09 -0.04
CA ALA A 71 13.73 3.71 -0.59
C ALA A 71 14.47 4.54 0.46
N ASN A 72 13.76 5.30 1.30
CA ASN A 72 14.35 6.06 2.40
C ASN A 72 15.08 5.15 3.39
N GLY A 73 14.49 4.00 3.73
CA GLY A 73 15.09 3.06 4.67
C GLY A 73 16.35 2.41 4.12
N LEU A 74 16.33 2.03 2.83
CA LEU A 74 17.49 1.52 2.13
C LEU A 74 18.62 2.56 2.06
N MET A 75 18.28 3.83 1.79
CA MET A 75 19.25 4.93 1.77
C MET A 75 19.84 5.19 3.15
N GLN A 76 19.02 5.16 4.20
CA GLN A 76 19.48 5.34 5.59
C GLN A 76 20.48 4.24 6.00
N ALA A 77 20.15 2.96 5.76
CA ALA A 77 21.07 1.85 6.05
C ALA A 77 22.39 1.99 5.27
N TRP A 78 22.30 2.44 4.02
CA TRP A 78 23.47 2.67 3.18
C TRP A 78 24.36 3.81 3.70
N GLN A 79 23.77 4.95 4.07
CA GLN A 79 24.49 6.10 4.62
C GLN A 79 25.15 5.79 5.98
N ASN A 80 24.55 4.92 6.78
CA ASN A 80 25.10 4.47 8.06
C ASN A 80 26.25 3.46 7.90
N GLY A 81 26.61 3.06 6.67
CA GLY A 81 27.69 2.13 6.38
C GLY A 81 27.37 0.65 6.71
N ASN A 82 26.18 0.35 7.22
CA ASN A 82 25.74 -1.00 7.57
C ASN A 82 24.62 -1.45 6.62
N ASN A 83 25.03 -2.11 5.54
CA ASN A 83 24.16 -2.52 4.42
C ASN A 83 23.71 -3.99 4.49
N THR A 84 23.75 -4.60 5.68
CA THR A 84 23.30 -5.99 5.84
C THR A 84 21.78 -6.09 5.57
N PRO A 85 21.27 -7.27 5.15
CA PRO A 85 19.82 -7.46 4.93
C PRO A 85 18.98 -7.13 6.18
N GLU A 86 19.48 -7.48 7.36
CA GLU A 86 18.83 -7.21 8.64
C GLU A 86 18.75 -5.70 8.92
N GLU A 87 19.87 -4.98 8.76
CA GLU A 87 19.90 -3.54 9.00
C GLU A 87 19.03 -2.77 8.01
N ARG A 88 19.03 -3.18 6.74
CA ARG A 88 18.11 -2.62 5.73
C ARG A 88 16.66 -2.78 6.16
N LEU A 89 16.27 -3.96 6.64
CA LEU A 89 14.91 -4.21 7.08
C LEU A 89 14.56 -3.38 8.33
N ASN A 90 15.49 -3.26 9.28
CA ASN A 90 15.30 -2.44 10.47
C ASN A 90 15.14 -0.95 10.12
N ALA A 91 15.98 -0.41 9.23
CA ALA A 91 15.89 0.96 8.75
C ALA A 91 14.56 1.21 8.00
N ILE A 92 14.13 0.28 7.16
CA ILE A 92 12.83 0.38 6.49
C ILE A 92 11.68 0.40 7.52
N ARG A 93 11.68 -0.52 8.50
CA ARG A 93 10.66 -0.54 9.58
C ARG A 93 10.64 0.79 10.35
N GLN A 94 11.82 1.37 10.60
CA GLN A 94 11.93 2.66 11.24
C GLN A 94 11.29 3.78 10.41
N GLN A 95 11.48 3.79 9.09
CA GLN A 95 10.84 4.78 8.19
C GLN A 95 9.32 4.66 8.19
N PHE A 96 8.78 3.44 8.21
CA PHE A 96 7.33 3.23 8.37
C PHE A 96 6.83 3.77 9.72
N SER A 97 7.54 3.44 10.81
CA SER A 97 7.20 3.89 12.16
C SER A 97 7.27 5.42 12.31
N GLN A 98 8.20 6.11 11.63
CA GLN A 98 8.29 7.58 11.64
C GLN A 98 7.05 8.27 11.07
N LEU A 99 6.33 7.58 10.18
CA LEU A 99 5.07 8.06 9.59
C LEU A 99 3.84 7.53 10.33
N GLY A 100 4.02 6.81 11.44
CA GLY A 100 2.95 6.15 12.19
C GLY A 100 2.35 4.93 11.48
N ILE A 101 2.90 4.50 10.34
CA ILE A 101 2.34 3.39 9.56
C ILE A 101 2.85 2.06 10.11
N GLU A 102 1.95 1.14 10.44
CA GLU A 102 2.29 -0.24 10.79
C GLU A 102 2.89 -0.96 9.58
N TRP A 103 4.14 -1.46 9.71
CA TRP A 103 4.84 -2.15 8.63
C TRP A 103 4.11 -3.41 8.14
N GLU A 104 3.39 -4.08 9.03
CA GLU A 104 2.56 -5.27 8.73
C GLU A 104 1.23 -4.92 8.04
N ARG A 105 0.80 -3.66 8.08
CA ARG A 105 -0.44 -3.17 7.47
C ARG A 105 -0.19 -1.93 6.61
N PRO A 106 0.69 -1.99 5.60
CA PRO A 106 1.08 -0.83 4.81
C PRO A 106 -0.07 -0.30 3.94
N TYR A 107 -1.18 -1.04 3.83
CA TYR A 107 -2.39 -0.60 3.15
C TYR A 107 -3.24 0.40 3.96
N LEU A 108 -2.94 0.61 5.24
CA LEU A 108 -3.56 1.64 6.08
C LEU A 108 -2.64 2.85 6.21
N ASN A 109 -3.20 3.99 6.57
CA ASN A 109 -2.45 5.14 7.06
C ASN A 109 -2.09 4.97 8.54
N GLY A 110 -1.10 5.73 9.00
CA GLY A 110 -0.77 5.81 10.43
C GLY A 110 -1.81 6.61 11.21
N GLU A 111 -1.93 6.29 12.49
CA GLU A 111 -2.75 7.06 13.45
C GLU A 111 -2.10 8.39 13.85
#